data_AF-A0A0F9EU29-F1
#
_entry.id   AF-A0A0F9EU29-F1
#
_cell.length_a   1.000
_cell.length_b   1.000
_cell.length_c   1.000
_cell.angle_alpha   90.00
_cell.angle_beta   90.00
_cell.angle_gamma   90.00
#
_symmetry.space_group_name_H-M   'P 1'
#
loop_
_entity.id
_entity.type
_entity.pdbx_description
1 polymer ?
#
loop_
_entity_poly.entity_id
_entity_poly.type
_entity_poly.pdbx_seq_one_letter_code
_entity_poly.pdbx_strand_id
1 'polypeptide(L)'
;MAQAARIDRPALRYTGGKWRLAAWVIKHLPPHRCYVEPFMGGASVMLCKARSKVEVLNDKSDLVVTFFRVLRDRGSELKQVLELTPFALTEYRACDPFEPGLDDLERARRFFARSWGGHTGISGSVRNRGWRRSADRDVAGDFTSAIAGLQALTERLRGVAIDRLDYTQVLERYDRPIPAFTWTRHTL
;
A
#
# COMPACT_ATOMS: atom_id res chain seq x y z
N MET A 1 5.81 15.38 22.45
CA MET A 1 4.99 14.69 21.43
C MET A 1 5.92 13.83 20.61
N ALA A 2 5.67 12.52 20.52
CA ALA A 2 6.54 11.63 19.74
C ALA A 2 6.54 12.08 18.27
N GLN A 3 7.73 12.33 17.72
CA GLN A 3 7.87 12.66 16.31
C GLN A 3 7.36 11.46 15.50
N ALA A 4 6.34 11.68 14.68
CA ALA A 4 5.81 10.62 13.82
C ALA A 4 6.97 10.05 12.98
N ALA A 5 7.16 8.73 13.02
CA ALA A 5 8.22 8.08 12.29
C ALA A 5 8.14 8.42 10.79
N ARG A 6 9.29 8.75 10.19
CA ARG A 6 9.36 9.22 8.80
C ARG A 6 9.02 8.07 7.84
N ILE A 7 8.01 8.29 6.99
CA ILE A 7 7.70 7.41 5.86
C ILE A 7 8.61 7.79 4.69
N ASP A 8 9.54 6.92 4.33
CA ASP A 8 10.56 7.15 3.30
C ASP A 8 10.49 6.15 2.12
N ARG A 9 9.60 5.16 2.22
CA ARG A 9 9.38 4.12 1.22
C ARG A 9 7.89 3.81 1.06
N PRO A 10 7.46 3.32 -0.12
CA PRO A 10 6.07 2.91 -0.32
C PRO A 10 5.73 1.68 0.51
N ALA A 11 4.45 1.44 0.80
CA ALA A 11 4.03 0.20 1.46
C ALA A 11 4.24 -1.04 0.57
N LEU A 12 4.09 -0.87 -0.74
CA LEU A 12 4.24 -1.91 -1.75
C LEU A 12 5.00 -1.38 -2.96
N ARG A 13 5.80 -2.24 -3.60
CA ARG A 13 6.26 -2.01 -4.98
C ARG A 13 5.11 -2.34 -5.93
N TYR A 14 4.31 -1.33 -6.24
CA TYR A 14 3.10 -1.46 -7.06
C TYR A 14 3.28 -0.79 -8.43
N THR A 15 2.85 -1.46 -9.50
CA THR A 15 2.85 -0.91 -10.86
C THR A 15 1.91 0.29 -10.93
N GLY A 16 2.37 1.39 -11.53
CA GLY A 16 1.64 2.66 -11.49
C GLY A 16 1.70 3.36 -10.13
N GLY A 17 2.51 2.84 -9.18
CA GLY A 17 2.74 3.48 -7.89
C GLY A 17 3.34 4.86 -8.06
N LYS A 18 2.67 5.87 -7.49
CA LYS A 18 3.04 7.28 -7.66
C LYS A 18 4.03 7.77 -6.61
N TRP A 19 4.78 6.88 -5.96
CA TRP A 19 5.69 7.21 -4.86
C TRP A 19 6.65 8.36 -5.20
N ARG A 20 7.35 8.27 -6.33
CA ARG A 20 8.28 9.33 -6.79
C ARG A 20 7.59 10.63 -7.20
N LEU A 21 6.32 10.54 -7.62
CA LEU A 21 5.50 11.68 -8.03
C LEU A 21 4.66 12.26 -6.89
N ALA A 22 4.63 11.61 -5.72
CA ALA A 22 3.69 11.95 -4.66
C ALA A 22 3.84 13.41 -4.22
N ALA A 23 5.07 13.87 -3.98
CA ALA A 23 5.34 15.26 -3.61
C ALA A 23 4.85 16.26 -4.68
N TRP A 24 5.05 15.96 -5.96
CA TRP A 24 4.56 16.78 -7.06
C TRP A 24 3.04 16.80 -7.08
N VAL A 25 2.37 15.64 -7.00
CA VAL A 25 0.90 15.55 -6.97
C VAL A 25 0.34 16.34 -5.80
N ILE A 26 0.90 16.15 -4.60
CA ILE A 26 0.45 16.81 -3.37
C ILE A 26 0.48 18.33 -3.51
N LYS A 27 1.51 18.89 -4.15
CA LYS A 27 1.61 20.33 -4.42
C LYS A 27 0.47 20.87 -5.29
N HIS A 28 -0.15 20.03 -6.11
CA HIS A 28 -1.24 20.42 -7.01
C HIS A 28 -2.63 20.00 -6.49
N LEU A 29 -2.71 19.41 -5.30
CA LEU A 29 -4.01 19.14 -4.68
C LEU A 29 -4.64 20.46 -4.22
N PRO A 30 -5.90 20.74 -4.57
CA PRO A 30 -6.61 21.89 -4.00
C PRO A 30 -6.77 21.72 -2.48
N PRO A 31 -6.97 22.79 -1.72
CA PRO A 31 -7.32 22.69 -0.30
C PRO A 31 -8.55 21.79 -0.09
N HIS A 32 -8.44 20.82 0.81
CA HIS A 32 -9.50 19.83 1.03
C HIS A 32 -9.58 19.39 2.49
N ARG A 33 -10.79 19.12 2.97
CA ARG A 33 -11.03 18.51 4.28
C ARG A 33 -11.20 16.99 4.19
N CYS A 34 -11.68 16.51 3.04
CA CYS A 34 -11.84 15.10 2.73
C CYS A 34 -10.91 14.72 1.58
N TYR A 35 -10.13 13.67 1.75
CA TYR A 35 -9.29 13.09 0.70
C TYR A 35 -9.77 11.68 0.39
N VAL A 36 -10.04 11.40 -0.88
CA VAL A 36 -10.49 10.08 -1.32
C VAL A 36 -9.62 9.60 -2.46
N GLU A 37 -9.07 8.39 -2.32
CA GLU A 37 -8.29 7.71 -3.35
C GLU A 37 -9.07 6.46 -3.82
N PRO A 38 -9.84 6.55 -4.93
CA PRO A 38 -10.69 5.46 -5.42
C PRO A 38 -9.90 4.23 -5.90
N PHE A 39 -8.62 4.44 -6.25
CA PHE A 39 -7.69 3.43 -6.75
C PHE A 39 -6.43 3.45 -5.87
N MET A 40 -6.50 2.75 -4.75
CA MET A 40 -5.47 2.73 -3.72
C MET A 40 -4.13 2.28 -4.27
N GLY A 41 -4.07 1.15 -4.97
CA GLY A 41 -2.80 0.57 -5.44
C GLY A 41 -1.75 0.48 -4.32
N GLY A 42 -0.72 1.32 -4.37
CA GLY A 42 0.31 1.42 -3.33
C GLY A 42 0.11 2.55 -2.28
N ALA A 43 -1.03 3.24 -2.32
CA ALA A 43 -1.44 4.37 -1.47
C ALA A 43 -0.41 5.51 -1.36
N SER A 44 0.42 5.68 -2.39
CA SER A 44 1.60 6.54 -2.31
C SER A 44 1.30 7.99 -1.97
N VAL A 45 0.22 8.55 -2.53
CA VAL A 45 -0.11 9.96 -2.29
C VAL A 45 -0.73 10.16 -0.91
N MET A 46 -1.66 9.30 -0.50
CA MET A 46 -2.21 9.31 0.87
C MET A 46 -1.11 9.21 1.93
N LEU A 47 -0.17 8.27 1.76
CA LEU A 47 0.91 8.04 2.73
C LEU A 47 1.86 9.25 2.87
N CYS A 48 2.08 10.00 1.79
CA CYS A 48 2.99 11.15 1.79
C CYS A 48 2.33 12.50 2.11
N LYS A 49 1.01 12.66 1.92
CA LYS A 49 0.33 13.93 2.17
C LYS A 49 0.14 14.20 3.66
N ALA A 50 0.07 15.49 4.02
CA ALA A 50 -0.39 15.92 5.33
C ALA A 50 -1.79 15.39 5.62
N ARG A 51 -2.08 15.02 6.87
CA ARG A 51 -3.37 14.42 7.29
C ARG A 51 -4.55 15.35 6.95
N SER A 52 -5.58 14.82 6.28
CA SER A 52 -6.88 15.51 6.16
C SER A 52 -7.83 15.08 7.28
N LYS A 53 -8.90 15.85 7.51
CA LYS A 53 -9.92 15.52 8.53
C LYS A 53 -10.61 14.19 8.23
N VAL A 54 -10.85 13.90 6.96
CA VAL A 54 -11.41 12.63 6.48
C VAL A 54 -10.48 12.10 5.39
N GLU A 55 -10.09 10.82 5.49
CA GLU A 55 -9.32 10.14 4.45
C GLU A 55 -9.91 8.75 4.19
N VAL A 56 -10.14 8.45 2.92
CA VAL A 56 -10.69 7.18 2.45
C VAL A 56 -9.78 6.61 1.38
N LEU A 57 -9.35 5.37 1.56
CA LEU A 57 -8.71 4.57 0.54
C LEU A 57 -9.71 3.52 0.04
N ASN A 58 -9.77 3.33 -1.28
CA ASN A 58 -10.58 2.28 -1.89
C ASN A 58 -9.77 1.55 -2.96
N ASP A 59 -9.99 0.24 -3.09
CA ASP A 59 -9.56 -0.50 -4.27
C ASP A 59 -10.58 -1.59 -4.62
N LYS A 60 -10.66 -1.98 -5.90
CA LYS A 60 -11.49 -3.11 -6.32
C LYS A 60 -10.85 -4.45 -5.97
N SER A 61 -9.51 -4.48 -5.93
CA SER A 61 -8.73 -5.68 -5.63
C SER A 61 -8.86 -6.08 -4.16
N ASP A 62 -9.41 -7.26 -3.92
CA ASP A 62 -9.49 -7.84 -2.56
C ASP A 62 -8.13 -7.88 -1.89
N LEU A 63 -7.12 -8.33 -2.63
CA LEU A 63 -5.80 -8.58 -2.08
C LEU A 63 -5.12 -7.28 -1.63
N VAL A 64 -5.30 -6.19 -2.39
CA VAL A 64 -4.82 -4.86 -2.01
C VAL A 64 -5.55 -4.39 -0.74
N VAL A 65 -6.87 -4.51 -0.70
CA VAL A 65 -7.67 -4.09 0.47
C VAL A 65 -7.30 -4.90 1.71
N THR A 66 -7.22 -6.23 1.61
CA THR A 66 -6.79 -7.12 2.70
C THR A 66 -5.43 -6.69 3.25
N PHE A 67 -4.45 -6.44 2.38
CA PHE A 67 -3.13 -6.00 2.82
C PHE A 67 -3.17 -4.69 3.60
N PHE A 68 -3.84 -3.65 3.08
CA PHE A 68 -3.89 -2.36 3.78
C PHE A 68 -4.73 -2.41 5.05
N ARG A 69 -5.77 -3.25 5.13
CA ARG A 69 -6.51 -3.50 6.37
C ARG A 69 -5.64 -4.18 7.41
N VAL A 70 -4.93 -5.25 7.05
CA VAL A 70 -4.00 -5.94 7.96
C VAL A 70 -2.87 -5.01 8.39
N LEU A 71 -2.29 -4.24 7.48
CA LEU A 71 -1.25 -3.26 7.81
C LEU A 71 -1.75 -2.20 8.80
N ARG A 72 -3.00 -1.74 8.67
CA ARG A 72 -3.62 -0.77 9.60
C ARG A 72 -3.94 -1.39 10.96
N ASP A 73 -4.58 -2.55 10.95
CA ASP A 73 -5.24 -3.12 12.14
C ASP A 73 -4.32 -4.07 12.93
N ARG A 74 -3.44 -4.77 12.22
CA ARG A 74 -2.54 -5.82 12.74
C ARG A 74 -1.07 -5.59 12.30
N GLY A 75 -0.70 -4.33 12.07
CA GLY A 75 0.61 -3.97 11.51
C GLY A 75 1.81 -4.48 12.30
N SER A 76 1.70 -4.57 13.63
CA SER A 76 2.74 -5.17 14.49
C SER A 76 2.90 -6.68 14.25
N GLU A 77 1.79 -7.42 14.16
CA GLU A 77 1.81 -8.86 13.87
C GLU A 77 2.35 -9.12 12.46
N LEU A 78 1.91 -8.31 11.48
CA LEU A 78 2.39 -8.40 10.09
C LEU A 78 3.90 -8.17 10.02
N LYS A 79 4.42 -7.18 10.75
CA LYS A 79 5.85 -6.92 10.83
C LYS A 79 6.59 -8.14 11.42
N GLN A 80 6.11 -8.71 12.51
CA GLN A 80 6.76 -9.85 13.17
C GLN A 80 6.87 -11.07 12.24
N VAL A 81 5.79 -11.44 11.55
CA VAL A 81 5.84 -12.58 10.62
C VAL A 81 6.71 -12.30 9.39
N LEU A 82 6.80 -11.04 8.95
CA LEU A 82 7.67 -10.63 7.85
C LEU A 82 9.15 -10.62 8.25
N GLU A 83 9.49 -10.25 9.49
CA GLU A 83 10.87 -10.34 10.01
C GLU A 83 11.40 -11.77 10.04
N LEU A 84 10.51 -12.76 10.15
CA LEU A 84 10.83 -14.18 10.05
C LEU A 84 10.78 -14.73 8.62
N THR A 85 10.40 -13.90 7.63
CA THR A 85 10.30 -14.31 6.22
C THR A 85 11.65 -14.10 5.52
N PRO A 86 12.32 -15.16 5.02
CA PRO A 86 13.60 -15.01 4.36
C PRO A 86 13.46 -14.39 2.96
N PHE A 87 14.43 -13.57 2.55
CA PHE A 87 14.55 -13.13 1.17
C PHE A 87 15.16 -14.24 0.29
N ALA A 88 14.35 -15.25 -0.02
CA ALA A 88 14.78 -16.45 -0.75
C ALA A 88 13.88 -16.77 -1.95
N LEU A 89 14.47 -17.34 -3.01
CA LEU A 89 13.72 -17.75 -4.20
C LEU A 89 12.65 -18.81 -3.90
N THR A 90 12.97 -19.76 -3.02
CA THR A 90 12.03 -20.82 -2.58
C THR A 90 10.84 -20.21 -1.85
N GLU A 91 11.10 -19.32 -0.89
CA GLU A 91 10.06 -18.58 -0.16
C GLU A 91 9.20 -17.75 -1.12
N TYR A 92 9.82 -17.00 -2.02
CA TYR A 92 9.10 -16.21 -3.02
C TYR A 92 8.17 -17.04 -3.90
N ARG A 93 8.61 -18.24 -4.30
CA ARG A 93 7.80 -19.18 -5.09
C ARG A 93 6.64 -19.75 -4.27
N ALA A 94 6.84 -20.00 -2.98
CA ALA A 94 5.82 -20.50 -2.06
C ALA A 94 4.80 -19.42 -1.64
N CYS A 95 5.15 -18.13 -1.72
CA CYS A 95 4.28 -17.02 -1.34
C CYS A 95 3.14 -16.74 -2.36
N ASP A 96 2.26 -17.71 -2.63
CA ASP A 96 0.99 -17.46 -3.33
C ASP A 96 -0.08 -16.95 -2.35
N PRO A 97 -0.51 -15.67 -2.42
CA PRO A 97 -1.55 -15.14 -1.54
C PRO A 97 -2.97 -15.57 -1.93
N PHE A 98 -3.14 -16.34 -3.01
CA PHE A 98 -4.41 -16.92 -3.43
C PHE A 98 -4.54 -18.40 -3.06
N GLU A 99 -3.57 -18.96 -2.35
CA GLU A 99 -3.67 -20.32 -1.83
C GLU A 99 -4.92 -20.45 -0.93
N PRO A 100 -5.71 -21.53 -1.07
CA PRO A 100 -6.89 -21.73 -0.23
C PRO A 100 -6.55 -21.89 1.25
N GLY A 101 -7.43 -21.42 2.13
CA GLY A 101 -7.30 -21.63 3.58
C GLY A 101 -6.34 -20.68 4.29
N LEU A 102 -5.74 -19.71 3.59
CA LEU A 102 -4.93 -18.68 4.22
C LEU A 102 -5.81 -17.67 4.98
N ASP A 103 -5.36 -17.30 6.18
CA ASP A 103 -5.92 -16.16 6.89
C ASP A 103 -5.43 -14.82 6.30
N ASP A 104 -6.08 -13.72 6.67
CA ASP A 104 -5.74 -12.41 6.10
C ASP A 104 -4.30 -11.97 6.42
N LEU A 105 -3.75 -12.38 7.57
CA LEU A 105 -2.36 -12.06 7.94
C LEU A 105 -1.37 -12.72 6.98
N GLU A 106 -1.53 -14.01 6.73
CA GLU A 106 -0.67 -14.76 5.82
C GLU A 106 -0.86 -14.32 4.37
N ARG A 107 -2.10 -14.00 3.95
CA ARG A 107 -2.36 -13.39 2.64
C ARG A 107 -1.59 -12.08 2.48
N ALA A 108 -1.62 -11.21 3.50
CA ALA A 108 -0.89 -9.95 3.49
C ALA A 108 0.64 -10.15 3.48
N ARG A 109 1.17 -11.09 4.29
CA ARG A 109 2.59 -11.44 4.34
C ARG A 109 3.08 -11.92 2.96
N ARG A 110 2.39 -12.90 2.38
CA ARG A 110 2.72 -13.44 1.04
C ARG A 110 2.63 -12.36 -0.03
N PHE A 111 1.61 -11.49 0.03
CA PHE A 111 1.48 -10.37 -0.91
C PHE A 111 2.65 -9.39 -0.83
N PHE A 112 3.07 -9.03 0.40
CA PHE A 112 4.24 -8.19 0.63
C PHE A 112 5.52 -8.85 0.09
N ALA A 113 5.73 -10.14 0.39
CA ALA A 113 6.86 -10.91 -0.10
C ALA A 113 6.92 -10.92 -1.63
N ARG A 114 5.78 -11.11 -2.31
CA ARG A 114 5.67 -11.05 -3.77
C ARG A 114 5.95 -9.66 -4.33
N SER A 115 5.47 -8.63 -3.66
CA SER A 115 5.65 -7.22 -4.02
C SER A 115 7.13 -6.83 -4.02
N TRP A 116 7.81 -7.06 -2.90
CA TRP A 116 9.19 -6.63 -2.72
C TRP A 116 10.22 -7.60 -3.32
N GLY A 117 9.91 -8.90 -3.33
CA GLY A 117 10.72 -9.94 -3.94
C GLY A 117 10.60 -10.05 -5.47
N GLY A 118 9.57 -9.46 -6.08
CA GLY A 118 9.40 -9.47 -7.54
C GLY A 118 10.29 -8.44 -8.26
N HIS A 119 10.81 -8.76 -9.44
CA HIS A 119 11.64 -7.84 -10.22
C HIS A 119 10.90 -6.52 -10.54
N THR A 120 9.63 -6.60 -10.93
CA THR A 120 8.81 -5.48 -11.39
C THR A 120 7.71 -5.03 -10.41
N GLY A 121 7.76 -5.45 -9.14
CA GLY A 121 6.68 -5.18 -8.18
C GLY A 121 5.44 -6.04 -8.45
N ILE A 122 4.23 -5.53 -8.17
CA ILE A 122 2.91 -6.19 -8.37
C ILE A 122 1.87 -5.24 -9.02
N SER A 123 0.80 -5.77 -9.63
CA SER A 123 -0.29 -4.96 -10.24
C SER A 123 -1.63 -5.68 -10.13
N GLY A 124 -2.32 -5.55 -8.98
CA GLY A 124 -3.58 -6.25 -8.69
C GLY A 124 -3.50 -7.79 -8.68
N SER A 125 -2.39 -8.36 -9.14
CA SER A 125 -2.05 -9.77 -9.29
C SER A 125 -0.56 -9.94 -8.96
N VAL A 126 -0.22 -11.13 -8.46
CA VAL A 126 1.15 -11.53 -8.15
C VAL A 126 1.75 -12.54 -9.14
N ARG A 127 0.98 -12.97 -10.15
CA ARG A 127 1.38 -14.04 -11.09
C ARG A 127 2.48 -13.57 -12.06
N ASN A 128 3.35 -14.51 -12.45
CA ASN A 128 4.36 -14.36 -13.51
C ASN A 128 5.33 -13.17 -13.35
N ARG A 129 5.65 -12.80 -12.11
CA ARG A 129 6.72 -11.84 -11.81
C ARG A 129 8.02 -12.62 -11.56
N GLY A 130 9.10 -12.25 -12.24
CA GLY A 130 10.41 -12.84 -12.00
C GLY A 130 10.93 -12.50 -10.60
N TRP A 131 11.73 -13.38 -10.00
CA TRP A 131 12.39 -13.13 -8.72
C TRP A 131 13.47 -12.05 -8.87
N ARG A 132 13.51 -11.10 -7.93
CA ARG A 132 14.50 -10.03 -7.89
C ARG A 132 15.85 -10.57 -7.40
N ARG A 133 16.88 -10.35 -8.21
CA ARG A 133 18.30 -10.60 -7.91
C ARG A 133 19.14 -9.51 -8.55
N SER A 134 20.26 -9.19 -7.94
CA SER A 134 21.18 -8.15 -8.40
C SER A 134 22.56 -8.43 -7.81
N ALA A 135 23.61 -8.15 -8.60
CA ALA A 135 25.01 -8.25 -8.17
C ALA A 135 25.56 -6.89 -7.68
N ASP A 136 24.86 -5.80 -8.02
CA ASP A 136 25.24 -4.41 -7.79
C ASP A 136 24.42 -3.71 -6.69
N ARG A 137 23.22 -4.20 -6.37
CA ARG A 137 22.29 -3.59 -5.41
C ARG A 137 21.91 -4.57 -4.32
N ASP A 138 21.81 -4.03 -3.11
CA ASP A 138 21.33 -4.78 -1.96
C ASP A 138 19.80 -4.90 -1.96
N VAL A 139 19.31 -5.86 -2.75
CA VAL A 139 17.87 -6.12 -2.88
C VAL A 139 17.27 -6.80 -1.65
N ALA A 140 18.10 -7.52 -0.88
CA ALA A 140 17.69 -8.16 0.37
C ALA A 140 17.61 -7.15 1.51
N GLY A 141 18.60 -6.26 1.62
CA GLY A 141 18.55 -5.13 2.56
C GLY A 141 17.41 -4.17 2.26
N ASP A 142 17.05 -3.96 0.99
CA ASP A 142 15.84 -3.20 0.60
C ASP A 142 14.54 -3.89 1.08
N PHE A 143 14.47 -5.23 1.04
CA PHE A 143 13.36 -6.00 1.61
C PHE A 143 13.26 -5.85 3.14
N THR A 144 14.37 -6.07 3.86
CA THR A 144 14.44 -5.89 5.32
C THR A 144 14.10 -4.45 5.72
N SER A 145 14.60 -3.49 4.96
CA SER A 145 14.26 -2.09 5.06
C SER A 145 12.75 -1.90 4.94
N ALA A 146 12.11 -2.39 3.88
CA ALA A 146 10.67 -2.26 3.70
C ALA A 146 9.86 -2.76 4.91
N ILE A 147 10.30 -3.86 5.53
CA ILE A 147 9.69 -4.42 6.76
C ILE A 147 9.86 -3.47 7.95
N ALA A 148 11.07 -2.91 8.16
CA ALA A 148 11.33 -1.96 9.23
C ALA A 148 10.45 -0.70 9.16
N GLY A 149 10.06 -0.29 7.94
CA GLY A 149 9.19 0.88 7.71
C GLY A 149 7.70 0.65 8.02
N LEU A 150 7.25 -0.59 8.23
CA LEU A 150 5.82 -0.92 8.38
C LEU A 150 5.18 -0.24 9.59
N GLN A 151 5.92 -0.01 10.67
CA GLN A 151 5.37 0.64 11.85
C GLN A 151 4.95 2.10 11.57
N ALA A 152 5.77 2.85 10.84
CA ALA A 152 5.43 4.22 10.44
C ALA A 152 4.19 4.26 9.52
N LEU A 153 4.09 3.29 8.60
CA LEU A 153 2.95 3.14 7.70
C LEU A 153 1.67 2.77 8.47
N THR A 154 1.77 1.87 9.45
CA THR A 154 0.67 1.46 10.33
C THR A 154 0.10 2.68 11.06
N GLU A 155 0.96 3.46 11.71
CA GLU A 155 0.54 4.67 12.42
C GLU A 155 -0.10 5.71 11.49
N ARG A 156 0.43 5.89 10.27
CA ARG A 156 -0.16 6.80 9.28
C ARG A 156 -1.55 6.36 8.80
N LEU A 157 -1.80 5.06 8.74
CA LEU A 157 -3.06 4.47 8.32
C LEU A 157 -4.14 4.50 9.42
N ARG A 158 -3.77 4.73 10.68
CA ARG A 158 -4.74 4.86 11.78
C ARG A 158 -5.69 6.01 11.50
N GLY A 159 -7.00 5.73 11.62
CA GLY A 159 -8.05 6.69 11.29
C GLY A 159 -8.17 7.01 9.80
N VAL A 160 -7.65 6.17 8.91
CA VAL A 160 -8.04 6.12 7.48
C VAL A 160 -9.15 5.08 7.33
N ALA A 161 -10.18 5.39 6.55
CA ALA A 161 -11.21 4.42 6.14
C ALA A 161 -10.69 3.62 4.94
N ILE A 162 -10.93 2.31 4.92
CA ILE A 162 -10.49 1.42 3.85
C ILE A 162 -11.71 0.64 3.35
N ASP A 163 -12.10 0.93 2.11
CA ASP A 163 -13.26 0.34 1.45
C ASP A 163 -12.86 -0.59 0.30
N ARG A 164 -13.80 -1.44 -0.10
CA ARG A 164 -13.72 -2.28 -1.31
C ARG A 164 -14.98 -2.14 -2.14
N LEU A 165 -15.03 -1.08 -2.93
CA LEU A 165 -16.15 -0.70 -3.79
C LEU A 165 -15.68 -0.56 -5.23
N ASP A 166 -16.63 -0.65 -6.18
CA ASP A 166 -16.35 -0.14 -7.52
C ASP A 166 -16.12 1.36 -7.45
N TYR A 167 -15.20 1.88 -8.26
CA TYR A 167 -14.81 3.28 -8.17
C TYR A 167 -16.01 4.21 -8.45
N THR A 168 -16.97 3.80 -9.28
CA THR A 168 -18.19 4.58 -9.54
C THR A 168 -18.98 4.82 -8.25
N GLN A 169 -19.13 3.80 -7.41
CA GLN A 169 -19.80 3.88 -6.12
C GLN A 169 -19.06 4.78 -5.13
N VAL A 170 -17.73 4.79 -5.18
CA VAL A 170 -16.91 5.73 -4.40
C VAL A 170 -17.18 7.16 -4.83
N LEU A 171 -17.24 7.41 -6.14
CA LEU A 171 -17.54 8.75 -6.66
C LEU A 171 -18.95 9.18 -6.27
N GLU A 172 -19.97 8.36 -6.48
CA GLU A 172 -21.34 8.66 -6.06
C GLU A 172 -21.44 9.00 -4.56
N ARG A 173 -20.68 8.30 -3.72
CA ARG A 173 -20.70 8.48 -2.27
C ARG A 173 -20.01 9.77 -1.82
N TYR A 174 -18.84 10.06 -2.39
CA TYR A 174 -17.92 11.09 -1.89
C TYR A 174 -17.79 12.33 -2.78
N ASP A 175 -18.29 12.30 -4.01
CA ASP A 175 -18.38 13.45 -4.91
C ASP A 175 -19.59 14.32 -4.51
N ARG A 176 -19.43 15.00 -3.37
CA ARG A 176 -20.39 15.94 -2.79
C ARG A 176 -19.79 17.36 -2.81
N PRO A 177 -20.61 18.42 -2.78
CA PRO A 177 -20.16 19.84 -2.76
C PRO A 177 -19.51 20.28 -1.42
N ILE A 178 -18.82 19.37 -0.73
CA ILE A 178 -17.88 19.66 0.36
C ILE A 178 -16.51 19.84 -0.31
N PRO A 179 -15.53 20.57 0.26
CA PRO A 179 -14.14 20.53 -0.23
C PRO A 179 -13.54 19.12 -0.02
N ALA A 180 -13.95 18.20 -0.87
CA ALA A 180 -13.53 16.82 -0.98
C ALA A 180 -12.74 16.72 -2.30
N PHE A 181 -11.50 16.26 -2.21
CA PHE A 181 -10.73 15.94 -3.40
C PHE A 181 -10.90 14.45 -3.70
N THR A 182 -11.50 14.16 -4.85
CA THR A 182 -11.53 12.83 -5.46
C THR A 182 -10.59 12.85 -6.66
N TRP A 183 -9.69 11.87 -6.75
CA TRP A 183 -8.67 11.81 -7.81
C TRP A 183 -9.23 11.93 -9.24
N THR A 184 -10.42 11.43 -9.49
CA THR A 184 -11.03 11.39 -10.83
C THR A 184 -11.54 12.73 -11.33
N ARG A 185 -11.85 13.71 -10.45
CA ARG A 185 -12.44 14.99 -10.86
C ARG A 185 -11.48 15.91 -11.64
N HIS A 186 -10.18 15.61 -11.63
CA HIS A 186 -9.15 16.50 -12.17
C HIS A 186 -8.07 15.79 -13.03
N THR A 187 -8.19 14.48 -13.28
CA THR A 187 -7.13 13.71 -13.98
C THR A 187 -7.61 12.67 -15.00
N LEU A 188 -8.89 12.71 -15.40
CA LEU A 188 -9.43 11.95 -16.53
C LEU A 188 -10.03 12.90 -17.56
#